data_AF-A0A4Q0M545-F1
#
_entry.id   AF-A0A4Q0M545-F1
#
_cell.length_a   1.000
_cell.length_b   1.000
_cell.length_c   1.000
_cell.angle_alpha   90.00
_cell.angle_beta   90.00
_cell.angle_gamma   90.00
#
_symmetry.space_group_name_H-M   'P 1'
#
loop_
_entity.id
_entity.type
_entity.pdbx_description
1 polymer ?
#
loop_
_entity_poly.entity_id
_entity_poly.type
_entity_poly.pdbx_seq_one_letter_code
_entity_poly.pdbx_strand_id
1 'polypeptide(L)'
;MKTEKIIWGLILVFIGGILLLQNFGVIDFQWFVIWRFWPLILILIGANMLFSRENSKTGAIISVFLTVGALVFIGWQGTRDHHEGKSRWFFYEWENEPKSDVKTKSGYFSEAYSASTTSAILNISGGATTYKLEDTTSELFNAKVSSSFGNYSLVKISNDSSETLNFKMSGKAEWDMREKGPNEAVMALNTNPLWTINVETGAGKAWFDLSKFKVESFNFEGGATKLDVKLGAPQAITNVNVETGVSQIHISIPANAACKINTDSGLSSSDFKGFDKQGDGSYITPNFSTAKQKFIIKLEGGLSKFDVDRY
;
A
#
# COMPACT_ATOMS: atom_id res chain seq x y z
N MET A 1 23.87 8.85 -34.64
CA MET A 1 22.61 8.07 -34.59
C MET A 1 21.90 8.44 -33.32
N LYS A 2 20.57 8.60 -33.31
CA LYS A 2 19.85 8.89 -32.05
C LYS A 2 20.01 7.68 -31.13
N THR A 3 20.75 7.81 -30.04
CA THR A 3 21.05 6.74 -29.06
C THR A 3 19.77 6.03 -28.61
N GLU A 4 18.68 6.76 -28.50
CA GLU A 4 17.32 6.26 -28.25
C GLU A 4 16.91 5.14 -29.22
N LYS A 5 17.13 5.32 -30.53
CA LYS A 5 16.77 4.31 -31.55
C LYS A 5 17.60 3.03 -31.39
N ILE A 6 18.85 3.16 -30.97
CA ILE A 6 19.74 2.03 -30.73
C ILE A 6 19.31 1.28 -29.46
N ILE A 7 19.00 2.00 -28.38
CA ILE A 7 18.51 1.41 -27.12
C ILE A 7 17.20 0.65 -27.35
N TRP A 8 16.22 1.27 -28.02
CA TRP A 8 14.96 0.60 -28.36
C TRP A 8 15.17 -0.61 -29.25
N GLY A 9 16.08 -0.51 -30.23
CA GLY A 9 16.48 -1.65 -31.07
C GLY A 9 17.09 -2.80 -30.25
N LEU A 10 18.00 -2.50 -29.32
CA LEU A 10 18.62 -3.51 -28.45
C LEU A 10 17.60 -4.18 -27.53
N ILE A 11 16.67 -3.42 -26.96
CA ILE A 11 15.59 -3.97 -26.13
C ILE A 11 14.71 -4.91 -26.94
N LEU A 12 14.33 -4.54 -28.17
CA LEU A 12 13.47 -5.35 -29.03
C LEU A 12 14.17 -6.63 -29.48
N VAL A 13 15.45 -6.55 -29.82
CA VAL A 13 16.29 -7.72 -30.11
C VAL A 13 16.41 -8.64 -28.89
N PHE A 14 16.58 -8.08 -27.69
CA PHE A 14 16.66 -8.86 -26.45
C PHE A 14 15.35 -9.59 -26.13
N ILE A 15 14.21 -8.89 -26.18
CA ILE A 15 12.88 -9.47 -25.96
C ILE A 15 12.60 -10.57 -26.99
N GLY A 16 12.85 -10.29 -28.27
CA GLY A 16 12.68 -11.27 -29.35
C GLY A 16 13.59 -12.48 -29.19
N GLY A 17 14.85 -12.28 -28.77
CA GLY A 17 15.79 -13.35 -28.49
C GLY A 17 15.35 -14.27 -27.35
N ILE A 18 14.84 -13.70 -26.26
CA ILE A 18 14.29 -14.47 -25.14
C ILE A 18 13.06 -15.27 -25.57
N LEU A 19 12.11 -14.65 -26.28
CA LEU A 19 10.90 -15.33 -26.76
C LEU A 19 11.24 -16.50 -27.70
N LEU A 20 12.24 -16.31 -28.57
CA LEU A 20 12.71 -17.36 -29.46
C LEU A 20 13.31 -18.52 -28.67
N LEU A 21 14.24 -18.24 -27.76
CA LEU A 21 14.89 -19.28 -26.93
C LEU A 21 13.88 -20.03 -26.04
N GLN A 22 12.86 -19.33 -25.54
CA GLN A 22 11.79 -19.94 -24.76
C GLN A 22 10.89 -20.84 -25.61
N ASN A 23 10.56 -20.43 -26.85
CA ASN A 23 9.77 -21.24 -27.78
C ASN A 23 10.49 -22.54 -28.18
N PHE A 24 11.81 -22.47 -28.37
CA PHE A 24 12.66 -23.64 -28.64
C PHE A 24 12.94 -24.51 -27.40
N GLY A 25 12.40 -24.15 -26.22
CA GLY A 25 12.61 -24.91 -24.98
C GLY A 25 14.06 -24.87 -24.46
N VAL A 26 14.87 -23.91 -24.91
CA VAL A 26 16.28 -23.76 -24.48
C VAL A 26 16.36 -23.14 -23.09
N ILE A 27 15.46 -22.21 -22.79
CA ILE A 27 15.36 -21.52 -21.49
C ILE A 27 13.90 -21.46 -21.04
N ASP A 28 13.67 -21.53 -19.73
CA ASP A 28 12.39 -21.12 -19.13
C ASP A 28 12.57 -19.73 -18.51
N PHE A 29 12.07 -18.70 -19.20
CA PHE A 29 12.28 -17.32 -18.81
C PHE A 29 11.09 -16.74 -18.04
N GLN A 30 11.33 -16.30 -16.81
CA GLN A 30 10.32 -15.69 -15.96
C GLN A 30 10.14 -14.19 -16.25
N TRP A 31 9.14 -13.84 -17.05
CA TRP A 31 8.80 -12.45 -17.42
C TRP A 31 8.56 -11.50 -16.24
N PHE A 32 8.14 -12.06 -15.10
CA PHE A 32 8.00 -11.37 -13.82
C PHE A 32 9.26 -10.62 -13.39
N VAL A 33 10.43 -11.23 -13.64
CA VAL A 33 11.74 -10.76 -13.16
C VAL A 33 12.07 -9.38 -13.71
N ILE A 34 11.64 -9.07 -14.94
CA ILE A 34 11.85 -7.78 -15.61
C ILE A 34 11.30 -6.63 -14.74
N TRP A 35 10.10 -6.80 -14.19
CA TRP A 35 9.45 -5.76 -13.41
C TRP A 35 10.15 -5.51 -12.05
N ARG A 36 10.88 -6.47 -11.50
CA ARG A 36 11.71 -6.29 -10.30
C ARG A 36 12.85 -5.29 -10.53
N PHE A 37 13.26 -5.11 -11.79
CA PHE A 37 14.32 -4.21 -12.19
C PHE A 37 13.84 -2.82 -12.61
N TRP A 38 12.63 -2.39 -12.19
CA TRP A 38 12.15 -1.03 -12.43
C TRP A 38 13.11 0.09 -11.96
N PRO A 39 13.89 -0.02 -10.87
CA PRO A 39 14.86 1.03 -10.50
C PRO A 39 16.00 1.15 -11.52
N LEU A 40 16.31 0.06 -12.24
CA LEU A 40 17.30 0.05 -13.31
C LEU A 40 16.85 0.94 -14.48
N ILE A 41 15.55 0.98 -14.76
CA ILE A 41 14.97 1.86 -15.78
C ILE A 41 15.21 3.33 -15.38
N LEU A 42 15.01 3.68 -14.11
CA LEU A 42 15.32 5.03 -13.60
C LEU A 42 16.81 5.36 -13.67
N ILE A 43 17.69 4.41 -13.36
CA ILE A 43 19.14 4.59 -13.48
C ILE A 43 19.53 4.82 -14.95
N LEU A 44 18.98 4.05 -15.89
CA LEU A 44 19.25 4.20 -17.32
C LEU A 44 18.72 5.54 -17.86
N ILE A 45 17.53 5.97 -17.42
CA ILE A 45 16.96 7.29 -17.76
C ILE A 45 17.84 8.41 -17.22
N GLY A 46 18.20 8.34 -15.92
CA GLY A 46 19.06 9.33 -15.27
C GLY A 46 20.45 9.41 -15.91
N ALA A 47 21.07 8.27 -16.21
CA ALA A 47 22.34 8.21 -16.93
C ALA A 47 22.22 8.83 -18.32
N ASN A 48 21.16 8.52 -19.07
CA ASN A 48 20.95 9.12 -20.39
C ASN A 48 20.76 10.65 -20.31
N MET A 49 20.04 11.16 -19.29
CA MET A 49 19.89 12.61 -19.08
C MET A 49 21.22 13.30 -18.70
N LEU A 50 22.06 12.63 -17.90
CA LEU A 50 23.37 13.15 -17.52
C LEU A 50 24.35 13.20 -18.71
N PHE A 51 24.36 12.17 -19.54
CA PHE A 51 25.37 12.01 -20.60
C PHE A 51 24.93 12.47 -21.99
N SER A 52 23.64 12.80 -22.20
CA SER A 52 23.13 13.34 -23.48
C SER A 52 23.28 14.86 -23.62
N ARG A 53 23.68 15.57 -22.56
CA ARG A 53 23.79 17.04 -22.56
C ARG A 53 25.00 17.58 -23.32
N GLU A 54 26.06 16.79 -23.45
CA GLU A 54 27.20 17.10 -24.32
C GLU A 54 27.18 16.12 -25.48
N ASN A 55 27.27 16.61 -26.72
CA ASN A 55 27.33 15.82 -27.97
C ASN A 55 28.60 14.92 -28.08
N SER A 56 29.10 14.39 -26.96
CA SER A 56 30.23 13.50 -26.91
C SER A 56 29.80 12.10 -27.32
N LYS A 57 30.49 11.57 -28.32
CA LYS A 57 30.37 10.16 -28.74
C LYS A 57 30.59 9.20 -27.54
N THR A 58 31.31 9.64 -26.53
CA THR A 58 31.61 8.95 -25.27
C THR A 58 30.34 8.68 -24.43
N GLY A 59 29.44 9.66 -24.28
CA GLY A 59 28.20 9.47 -23.50
C GLY A 59 27.24 8.45 -24.13
N ALA A 60 27.17 8.43 -25.46
CA ALA A 60 26.42 7.42 -26.21
C ALA A 60 27.03 6.01 -26.05
N ILE A 61 28.36 5.90 -26.03
CA ILE A 61 29.04 4.62 -25.84
C ILE A 61 28.78 4.08 -24.42
N ILE A 62 28.91 4.93 -23.38
CA ILE A 62 28.69 4.54 -21.98
C ILE A 62 27.24 4.07 -21.75
N SER A 63 26.26 4.80 -22.27
CA SER A 63 24.84 4.42 -22.12
C SER A 63 24.50 3.10 -22.83
N VAL A 64 25.11 2.83 -23.99
CA VAL A 64 24.97 1.55 -24.68
C VAL A 64 25.61 0.42 -23.88
N PHE A 65 26.82 0.60 -23.34
CA PHE A 65 27.47 -0.41 -22.49
C PHE A 65 26.68 -0.69 -21.20
N LEU A 66 26.15 0.34 -20.55
CA LEU A 66 25.28 0.20 -19.39
C LEU A 66 24.00 -0.58 -19.73
N THR A 67 23.39 -0.28 -20.88
CA THR A 67 22.20 -0.98 -21.36
C THR A 67 22.51 -2.46 -21.65
N VAL A 68 23.60 -2.76 -22.34
CA VAL A 68 24.01 -4.14 -22.62
C VAL A 68 24.31 -4.90 -21.33
N GLY A 69 25.05 -4.30 -20.39
CA GLY A 69 25.33 -4.89 -19.08
C GLY A 69 24.06 -5.18 -18.28
N ALA A 70 23.11 -4.24 -18.29
CA ALA A 70 21.78 -4.41 -17.70
C ALA A 70 21.02 -5.60 -18.31
N LEU A 71 20.95 -5.68 -19.63
CA LEU A 71 20.25 -6.76 -20.34
C LEU A 71 20.90 -8.12 -20.10
N VAL A 72 22.23 -8.21 -20.13
CA VAL A 72 22.97 -9.44 -19.82
C VAL A 72 22.71 -9.88 -18.38
N PHE A 73 22.72 -8.94 -17.43
CA PHE A 73 22.43 -9.23 -16.03
C PHE A 73 20.98 -9.70 -15.81
N ILE A 74 20.00 -9.07 -16.46
CA ILE A 74 18.59 -9.46 -16.42
C ILE A 74 18.40 -10.85 -17.05
N GLY A 75 19.01 -11.08 -18.22
CA GLY A 75 18.95 -12.38 -18.90
C GLY A 75 19.52 -13.49 -18.03
N TRP A 76 20.70 -13.27 -17.46
CA TRP A 76 21.37 -14.23 -16.56
C TRP A 76 20.60 -14.47 -15.25
N GLN A 77 19.97 -13.44 -14.68
CA GLN A 77 19.07 -13.58 -13.52
C GLN A 77 17.78 -14.32 -13.88
N GLY A 78 17.28 -14.18 -15.11
CA GLY A 78 16.05 -14.80 -15.57
C GLY A 78 16.18 -16.26 -15.99
N THR A 79 17.39 -16.74 -16.30
CA THR A 79 17.68 -18.14 -16.67
C THR A 79 18.21 -18.99 -15.51
N ARG A 80 18.53 -18.38 -14.36
CA ARG A 80 18.91 -19.15 -13.18
C ARG A 80 17.65 -19.73 -12.56
N ASP A 81 17.53 -21.05 -12.60
CA ASP A 81 16.56 -21.81 -11.83
C ASP A 81 16.70 -21.44 -10.36
N HIS A 82 15.85 -20.53 -9.91
CA HIS A 82 15.47 -20.49 -8.52
C HIS A 82 14.50 -21.65 -8.34
N HIS A 83 14.97 -22.71 -7.67
CA HIS A 83 14.10 -23.69 -7.01
C HIS A 83 12.86 -22.95 -6.49
N GLU A 84 11.69 -23.41 -6.93
CA GLU A 84 10.38 -22.74 -6.89
C GLU A 84 10.05 -21.98 -5.60
N GLY A 85 10.64 -20.80 -5.45
CA GLY A 85 10.18 -19.75 -4.55
C GLY A 85 9.31 -18.82 -5.37
N LYS A 86 8.08 -19.29 -5.66
CA LYS A 86 7.04 -18.60 -6.45
C LYS A 86 7.17 -17.07 -6.30
N SER A 87 7.59 -16.41 -7.37
CA SER A 87 7.60 -14.96 -7.49
C SER A 87 6.14 -14.48 -7.46
N ARG A 88 5.70 -14.00 -6.28
CA ARG A 88 4.33 -13.55 -6.02
C ARG A 88 4.24 -12.03 -6.16
N TRP A 89 3.79 -11.54 -7.32
CA TRP A 89 3.52 -10.12 -7.58
C TRP A 89 2.26 -9.77 -6.79
N PHE A 90 2.41 -8.74 -5.96
CA PHE A 90 1.51 -7.94 -5.13
C PHE A 90 -0.03 -8.12 -5.06
N PHE A 91 -0.73 -8.78 -5.98
CA PHE A 91 -2.20 -8.69 -6.10
C PHE A 91 -2.94 -9.98 -6.49
N TYR A 92 -2.65 -11.12 -5.86
CA TYR A 92 -3.61 -12.24 -5.88
C TYR A 92 -3.70 -12.93 -4.53
N GLU A 93 -4.92 -12.89 -4.00
CA GLU A 93 -5.41 -13.57 -2.83
C GLU A 93 -6.03 -14.88 -3.31
N TRP A 94 -5.44 -16.02 -2.97
CA TRP A 94 -6.22 -17.17 -2.53
C TRP A 94 -5.37 -18.26 -1.86
N GLU A 95 -6.13 -19.15 -1.23
CA GLU A 95 -5.94 -20.04 -0.09
C GLU A 95 -4.81 -21.09 -0.12
N ASN A 96 -4.46 -21.48 1.12
CA ASN A 96 -4.05 -22.82 1.56
C ASN A 96 -2.95 -23.55 0.79
N GLU A 97 -1.69 -23.23 1.07
CA GLU A 97 -0.61 -24.23 1.05
C GLU A 97 0.29 -24.10 2.29
N PRO A 98 0.72 -25.23 2.90
CA PRO A 98 1.47 -25.23 4.14
C PRO A 98 2.90 -24.71 3.87
N LYS A 99 3.23 -23.56 4.43
CA LYS A 99 4.57 -22.99 4.30
C LYS A 99 5.55 -23.68 5.24
N SER A 100 6.72 -24.02 4.69
CA SER A 100 7.96 -24.35 5.39
C SER A 100 8.20 -23.48 6.62
N ASP A 101 8.82 -24.05 7.66
CA ASP A 101 9.08 -23.49 9.01
C ASP A 101 9.82 -22.14 9.02
N VAL A 102 9.17 -21.05 8.59
CA VAL A 102 9.63 -19.69 8.86
C VAL A 102 9.44 -19.44 10.36
N LYS A 103 10.54 -19.23 11.10
CA LYS A 103 10.49 -18.86 12.52
C LYS A 103 9.72 -17.55 12.70
N THR A 104 8.44 -17.68 12.99
CA THR A 104 7.53 -16.57 13.20
C THR A 104 7.43 -16.31 14.69
N LYS A 105 7.58 -15.06 15.09
CA LYS A 105 7.32 -14.61 16.46
C LYS A 105 5.83 -14.28 16.56
N SER A 106 5.15 -14.91 17.50
CA SER A 106 3.79 -14.53 17.85
C SER A 106 3.81 -13.55 19.02
N GLY A 107 2.96 -12.54 18.96
CA GLY A 107 2.76 -11.56 20.04
C GLY A 107 1.28 -11.32 20.29
N TYR A 108 0.92 -11.07 21.56
CA TYR A 108 -0.40 -10.62 21.95
C TYR A 108 -0.26 -9.32 22.72
N PHE A 109 -1.02 -8.31 22.32
CA PHE A 109 -1.06 -7.00 22.96
C PHE A 109 -2.50 -6.68 23.31
N SER A 110 -2.73 -6.14 24.50
CA SER A 110 -4.06 -5.74 24.95
C SER A 110 -3.99 -4.57 25.92
N GLU A 111 -5.00 -3.72 25.88
CA GLU A 111 -5.27 -2.68 26.86
C GLU A 111 -6.72 -2.75 27.34
N ALA A 112 -6.93 -2.79 28.65
CA ALA A 112 -8.26 -2.88 29.24
C ALA A 112 -9.10 -1.61 28.98
N TYR A 113 -10.40 -1.79 28.77
CA TYR A 113 -11.36 -0.69 28.64
C TYR A 113 -11.81 -0.19 30.01
N SER A 114 -11.84 1.13 30.18
CA SER A 114 -12.49 1.79 31.33
C SER A 114 -13.80 2.42 30.88
N ALA A 115 -14.86 2.29 31.67
CA ALA A 115 -16.13 2.96 31.40
C ALA A 115 -16.05 4.49 31.40
N SER A 116 -14.97 5.07 31.96
CA SER A 116 -14.68 6.51 31.89
C SER A 116 -14.11 6.96 30.54
N THR A 117 -13.67 6.03 29.69
CA THR A 117 -13.09 6.33 28.37
C THR A 117 -14.20 6.67 27.38
N THR A 118 -14.30 7.95 27.05
CA THR A 118 -15.30 8.50 26.11
C THR A 118 -14.73 8.63 24.69
N SER A 119 -13.42 8.84 24.57
CA SER A 119 -12.69 8.95 23.31
C SER A 119 -11.39 8.15 23.34
N ALA A 120 -10.93 7.71 22.18
CA ALA A 120 -9.68 7.01 22.05
C ALA A 120 -8.98 7.33 20.72
N ILE A 121 -7.65 7.45 20.78
CA ILE A 121 -6.78 7.68 19.63
C ILE A 121 -5.95 6.42 19.42
N LEU A 122 -6.05 5.79 18.25
CA LEU A 122 -5.22 4.65 17.88
C LEU A 122 -4.20 5.08 16.84
N ASN A 123 -2.91 5.06 17.21
CA ASN A 123 -1.79 5.31 16.32
C ASN A 123 -1.13 3.98 15.95
N ILE A 124 -1.20 3.60 14.68
CA ILE A 124 -0.55 2.43 14.11
C ILE A 124 0.61 2.92 13.26
N SER A 125 1.82 2.48 13.57
CA SER A 125 3.01 2.84 12.78
C SER A 125 3.88 1.64 12.45
N GLY A 126 4.36 1.59 11.20
CA GLY A 126 5.37 0.64 10.75
C GLY A 126 5.04 0.01 9.40
N GLY A 127 6.10 -0.38 8.67
CA GLY A 127 6.01 -0.89 7.30
C GLY A 127 6.04 -2.41 7.19
N ALA A 128 5.96 -2.89 5.95
CA ALA A 128 6.01 -4.29 5.53
C ALA A 128 5.12 -5.21 6.37
N THR A 129 3.93 -4.72 6.72
CA THR A 129 2.94 -5.39 7.56
C THR A 129 1.58 -5.37 6.88
N THR A 130 0.83 -6.47 7.05
CA THR A 130 -0.60 -6.54 6.81
C THR A 130 -1.32 -6.21 8.11
N TYR A 131 -2.06 -5.10 8.12
CA TYR A 131 -2.91 -4.72 9.25
C TYR A 131 -4.35 -5.10 8.92
N LYS A 132 -4.99 -5.85 9.81
CA LYS A 132 -6.41 -6.23 9.71
C LYS A 132 -7.14 -5.77 10.97
N LEU A 133 -8.28 -5.14 10.79
CA LEU A 133 -9.19 -4.76 11.87
C LEU A 133 -10.58 -5.22 11.46
N GLU A 134 -10.98 -6.39 11.95
CA GLU A 134 -12.17 -7.10 11.45
C GLU A 134 -13.17 -7.43 12.57
N ASP A 135 -12.75 -7.31 13.83
CA ASP A 135 -13.55 -7.75 14.99
C ASP A 135 -13.66 -6.67 16.08
N THR A 136 -14.58 -6.91 17.01
CA THR A 136 -14.82 -6.12 18.20
C THR A 136 -14.26 -6.82 19.44
N THR A 137 -13.97 -6.07 20.50
CA THR A 137 -13.53 -6.61 21.79
C THR A 137 -14.15 -5.85 22.95
N SER A 138 -14.24 -6.50 24.12
CA SER A 138 -14.60 -5.84 25.39
C SER A 138 -13.45 -5.05 25.99
N GLU A 139 -12.22 -5.34 25.59
CA GLU A 139 -11.02 -4.56 25.91
C GLU A 139 -11.06 -3.23 25.12
N LEU A 140 -10.17 -2.27 25.43
CA LEU A 140 -10.11 -1.03 24.64
C LEU A 140 -9.56 -1.35 23.24
N PHE A 141 -8.52 -2.17 23.21
CA PHE A 141 -7.80 -2.62 22.02
C PHE A 141 -7.14 -3.96 22.32
N ASN A 142 -7.13 -4.86 21.34
CA ASN A 142 -6.18 -5.96 21.33
C ASN A 142 -5.64 -6.24 19.93
N ALA A 143 -4.47 -6.89 19.89
CA ALA A 143 -3.81 -7.26 18.66
C ALA A 143 -3.08 -8.61 18.82
N LYS A 144 -3.33 -9.50 17.85
CA LYS A 144 -2.54 -10.72 17.62
C LYS A 144 -1.57 -10.44 16.49
N VAL A 145 -0.29 -10.62 16.76
CA VAL A 145 0.79 -10.36 15.81
C VAL A 145 1.47 -11.66 15.43
N SER A 146 1.74 -11.81 14.14
CA SER A 146 2.55 -12.85 13.56
C SER A 146 3.67 -12.17 12.77
N SER A 147 4.90 -12.17 13.29
CA SER A 147 6.00 -11.42 12.69
C SER A 147 7.21 -12.30 12.34
N SER A 148 7.72 -12.14 11.13
CA SER A 148 8.97 -12.78 10.69
C SER A 148 10.19 -11.89 10.94
N PHE A 149 9.97 -10.60 11.21
CA PHE A 149 11.00 -9.61 11.52
C PHE A 149 10.43 -8.44 12.30
N GLY A 150 11.32 -7.66 12.90
CA GLY A 150 10.95 -6.55 13.77
C GLY A 150 10.33 -7.01 15.09
N ASN A 151 10.00 -6.04 15.92
CA ASN A 151 9.32 -6.22 17.19
C ASN A 151 8.15 -5.23 17.27
N TYR A 152 7.08 -5.68 17.91
CA TYR A 152 5.89 -4.87 18.12
C TYR A 152 5.84 -4.39 19.57
N SER A 153 5.32 -3.18 19.76
CA SER A 153 5.09 -2.60 21.08
C SER A 153 3.75 -1.89 21.10
N LEU A 154 3.09 -1.93 22.26
CA LEU A 154 1.90 -1.15 22.55
C LEU A 154 2.19 -0.27 23.76
N VAL A 155 1.92 1.03 23.63
CA VAL A 155 2.04 2.00 24.73
C VAL A 155 0.74 2.79 24.84
N LYS A 156 0.10 2.75 26.01
CA LYS A 156 -1.05 3.59 26.32
C LYS A 156 -0.64 4.85 27.08
N ILE A 157 -1.24 5.98 26.71
CA ILE A 157 -1.14 7.25 27.41
C ILE A 157 -2.56 7.69 27.75
N SER A 158 -2.85 7.82 29.04
CA SER A 158 -4.17 8.20 29.55
C SER A 158 -4.20 9.71 29.82
N ASN A 159 -5.25 10.37 29.33
CA ASN A 159 -5.51 11.79 29.57
C ASN A 159 -7.01 11.99 29.90
N ASP A 160 -7.33 12.06 31.19
CA ASP A 160 -8.69 12.17 31.73
C ASP A 160 -9.66 11.09 31.20
N SER A 161 -10.44 11.43 30.17
CA SER A 161 -11.42 10.54 29.53
C SER A 161 -11.03 10.13 28.10
N SER A 162 -9.83 10.50 27.67
CA SER A 162 -9.24 10.18 26.38
C SER A 162 -8.03 9.27 26.53
N GLU A 163 -8.02 8.15 25.81
CA GLU A 163 -6.93 7.18 25.84
C GLU A 163 -6.19 7.19 24.49
N THR A 164 -4.87 7.34 24.51
CA THR A 164 -4.04 7.24 23.29
C THR A 164 -3.27 5.93 23.29
N LEU A 165 -3.43 5.14 22.24
CA LEU A 165 -2.79 3.86 22.01
C LEU A 165 -1.76 3.98 20.88
N ASN A 166 -0.49 3.73 21.20
CA ASN A 166 0.59 3.73 20.22
C ASN A 166 1.02 2.29 19.95
N PHE A 167 0.53 1.72 18.85
CA PHE A 167 0.89 0.41 18.37
C PHE A 167 1.94 0.52 17.27
N LYS A 168 3.17 0.10 17.57
CA LYS A 168 4.33 0.34 16.70
C LYS A 168 5.05 -0.94 16.35
N MET A 169 5.27 -1.14 15.06
CA MET A 169 6.25 -2.09 14.54
C MET A 169 7.59 -1.37 14.39
N SER A 170 8.63 -1.93 15.01
CA SER A 170 10.00 -1.41 14.96
C SER A 170 10.95 -2.47 14.43
N GLY A 171 12.00 -2.04 13.73
CA GLY A 171 12.98 -2.91 13.12
C GLY A 171 13.01 -2.75 11.60
N LYS A 172 14.17 -3.05 11.02
CA LYS A 172 14.36 -2.95 9.57
C LYS A 172 14.11 -4.31 8.95
N ALA A 173 13.36 -4.33 7.86
CA ALA A 173 13.42 -5.45 6.94
C ALA A 173 14.85 -5.54 6.40
N GLU A 174 15.49 -6.69 6.57
CA GLU A 174 16.72 -6.99 5.84
C GLU A 174 16.39 -7.20 4.36
N TRP A 175 17.33 -6.87 3.48
CA TRP A 175 17.17 -6.93 2.02
C TRP A 175 16.82 -8.32 1.48
N ASP A 176 17.04 -9.37 2.29
CA ASP A 176 16.64 -10.74 2.00
C ASP A 176 15.20 -11.03 2.45
N MET A 177 14.24 -10.35 1.81
CA MET A 177 12.80 -10.57 2.05
C MET A 177 12.24 -11.81 1.31
N ARG A 178 13.11 -12.67 0.77
CA ARG A 178 12.71 -13.84 -0.03
C ARG A 178 12.29 -15.02 0.85
N GLU A 179 12.86 -15.12 2.05
CA GLU A 179 12.62 -16.24 2.97
C GLU A 179 11.71 -15.90 4.16
N LYS A 180 11.45 -14.60 4.42
CA LYS A 180 10.63 -14.14 5.55
C LYS A 180 9.21 -13.87 5.09
N GLY A 181 8.24 -14.54 5.72
CA GLY A 181 6.81 -14.30 5.49
C GLY A 181 6.42 -12.85 5.83
N PRO A 182 5.32 -12.33 5.25
CA PRO A 182 4.84 -10.99 5.59
C PRO A 182 4.49 -10.94 7.08
N ASN A 183 4.74 -9.80 7.73
CA ASN A 183 4.20 -9.57 9.06
C ASN A 183 2.68 -9.36 8.96
N GLU A 184 1.94 -9.87 9.94
CA GLU A 184 0.51 -9.66 10.07
C GLU A 184 0.17 -9.21 11.49
N ALA A 185 -0.71 -8.22 11.59
CA ALA A 185 -1.29 -7.76 12.84
C ALA A 185 -2.82 -7.73 12.69
N VAL A 186 -3.50 -8.66 13.38
CA VAL A 186 -4.96 -8.75 13.45
C VAL A 186 -5.41 -8.08 14.73
N MET A 187 -6.25 -7.07 14.60
CA MET A 187 -6.66 -6.16 15.68
C MET A 187 -8.17 -6.19 15.89
N ALA A 188 -8.59 -5.90 17.11
CA ALA A 188 -9.97 -5.64 17.45
C ALA A 188 -10.08 -4.42 18.37
N LEU A 189 -11.17 -3.65 18.22
CA LEU A 189 -11.42 -2.45 19.02
C LEU A 189 -12.68 -2.56 19.87
N ASN A 190 -12.76 -1.73 20.90
CA ASN A 190 -14.00 -1.48 21.61
C ASN A 190 -14.97 -0.63 20.78
N THR A 191 -16.27 -0.91 20.84
CA THR A 191 -17.30 -0.13 20.12
C THR A 191 -17.78 1.11 20.88
N ASN A 192 -17.44 1.25 22.17
CA ASN A 192 -17.98 2.30 23.03
C ASN A 192 -17.36 3.69 22.84
N PRO A 193 -16.02 3.88 22.80
CA PRO A 193 -15.45 5.21 22.68
C PRO A 193 -15.60 5.78 21.26
N LEU A 194 -15.47 7.10 21.15
CA LEU A 194 -15.28 7.80 19.88
C LEU A 194 -13.81 7.66 19.44
N TRP A 195 -13.58 7.15 18.23
CA TRP A 195 -12.27 6.82 17.71
C TRP A 195 -11.72 7.87 16.75
N THR A 196 -10.47 8.25 16.99
CA THR A 196 -9.56 8.75 15.95
C THR A 196 -8.54 7.67 15.65
N ILE A 197 -8.37 7.30 14.38
CA ILE A 197 -7.48 6.22 13.96
C ILE A 197 -6.45 6.80 12.98
N ASN A 198 -5.18 6.70 13.33
CA ASN A 198 -4.05 7.16 12.54
C ASN A 198 -3.21 5.95 12.13
N VAL A 199 -2.95 5.81 10.83
CA VAL A 199 -2.17 4.70 10.28
C VAL A 199 -1.05 5.26 9.43
N GLU A 200 0.20 5.03 9.84
CA GLU A 200 1.39 5.41 9.09
C GLU A 200 2.16 4.16 8.67
N THR A 201 2.24 3.90 7.36
CA THR A 201 2.92 2.71 6.85
C THR A 201 3.68 2.95 5.55
N GLY A 202 4.98 2.68 5.54
CA GLY A 202 5.80 2.89 4.33
C GLY A 202 5.35 2.01 3.16
N ALA A 203 5.13 0.71 3.41
CA ALA A 203 4.59 -0.22 2.43
C ALA A 203 3.81 -1.31 3.15
N GLY A 204 2.68 -1.76 2.61
CA GLY A 204 1.86 -2.74 3.30
C GLY A 204 0.43 -2.80 2.79
N LYS A 205 -0.40 -3.54 3.53
CA LYS A 205 -1.83 -3.66 3.27
C LYS A 205 -2.60 -3.35 4.56
N ALA A 206 -3.71 -2.64 4.43
CA ALA A 206 -4.62 -2.35 5.53
C ALA A 206 -6.05 -2.72 5.12
N TRP A 207 -6.69 -3.58 5.91
CA TRP A 207 -8.08 -4.03 5.73
C TRP A 207 -8.87 -3.75 6.99
N PHE A 208 -9.61 -2.64 7.01
CA PHE A 208 -10.25 -2.13 8.21
C PHE A 208 -11.76 -2.11 8.02
N ASP A 209 -12.47 -3.03 8.67
CA ASP A 209 -13.92 -2.94 8.85
C ASP A 209 -14.23 -2.08 10.06
N LEU A 210 -14.46 -0.80 9.81
CA LEU A 210 -14.84 0.19 10.80
C LEU A 210 -16.36 0.38 10.92
N SER A 211 -17.17 -0.50 10.31
CA SER A 211 -18.63 -0.32 10.19
C SER A 211 -19.38 -0.29 11.52
N LYS A 212 -18.82 -0.92 12.57
CA LYS A 212 -19.41 -1.03 13.91
C LYS A 212 -18.95 0.06 14.89
N PHE A 213 -18.02 0.92 14.48
CA PHE A 213 -17.31 1.82 15.40
C PHE A 213 -17.69 3.27 15.21
N LYS A 214 -17.70 4.03 16.31
CA LYS A 214 -17.88 5.47 16.30
C LYS A 214 -16.58 6.13 15.85
N VAL A 215 -16.45 6.42 14.56
CA VAL A 215 -15.25 7.04 13.99
C VAL A 215 -15.46 8.53 13.79
N GLU A 216 -14.66 9.34 14.48
CA GLU A 216 -14.57 10.78 14.25
C GLU A 216 -13.64 11.08 13.07
N SER A 217 -12.47 10.45 13.07
CA SER A 217 -11.44 10.66 12.06
C SER A 217 -10.67 9.38 11.74
N PHE A 218 -10.46 9.12 10.46
CA PHE A 218 -9.55 8.11 9.96
C PHE A 218 -8.49 8.77 9.09
N ASN A 219 -7.24 8.72 9.53
CA ASN A 219 -6.09 9.28 8.85
C ASN A 219 -5.15 8.15 8.41
N PHE A 220 -4.81 8.11 7.12
CA PHE A 220 -3.93 7.11 6.56
C PHE A 220 -2.82 7.78 5.75
N GLU A 221 -1.58 7.51 6.13
CA GLU A 221 -0.38 7.94 5.44
C GLU A 221 0.39 6.71 4.97
N GLY A 222 0.65 6.60 3.67
CA GLY A 222 1.42 5.47 3.17
C GLY A 222 2.21 5.69 1.89
N GLY A 223 3.35 5.02 1.78
CA GLY A 223 4.22 5.12 0.60
C GLY A 223 3.68 4.30 -0.58
N ALA A 224 3.76 2.98 -0.47
CA ALA A 224 3.30 2.02 -1.47
C ALA A 224 2.36 0.97 -0.85
N THR A 225 1.06 1.23 -0.88
CA THR A 225 0.10 0.48 -0.06
C THR A 225 -1.18 0.09 -0.81
N LYS A 226 -1.89 -0.89 -0.24
CA LYS A 226 -3.30 -1.12 -0.52
C LYS A 226 -4.10 -0.84 0.74
N LEU A 227 -5.05 0.09 0.66
CA LEU A 227 -6.01 0.37 1.73
C LEU A 227 -7.39 -0.06 1.27
N ASP A 228 -8.05 -0.84 2.10
CA ASP A 228 -9.46 -1.17 2.02
C ASP A 228 -10.08 -0.82 3.37
N VAL A 229 -10.96 0.18 3.40
CA VAL A 229 -11.61 0.64 4.62
C VAL A 229 -13.11 0.76 4.42
N LYS A 230 -13.86 0.08 5.28
CA LYS A 230 -15.32 0.14 5.31
C LYS A 230 -15.77 0.94 6.53
N LEU A 231 -16.45 2.05 6.33
CA LEU A 231 -16.90 2.93 7.40
C LEU A 231 -18.40 2.76 7.67
N GLY A 232 -18.78 2.89 8.94
CA GLY A 232 -20.19 2.98 9.37
C GLY A 232 -20.60 4.43 9.58
N ALA A 233 -21.91 4.67 9.75
CA ALA A 233 -22.45 6.01 10.01
C ALA A 233 -23.08 6.19 11.42
N PRO A 234 -22.40 5.83 12.53
CA PRO A 234 -22.92 6.11 13.86
C PRO A 234 -22.73 7.58 14.29
N GLN A 235 -21.95 8.38 13.54
CA GLN A 235 -21.67 9.79 13.84
C GLN A 235 -22.33 10.73 12.83
N ALA A 236 -22.57 11.97 13.24
CA ALA A 236 -23.10 13.01 12.35
C ALA A 236 -22.08 13.39 11.27
N ILE A 237 -20.80 13.44 11.64
CA ILE A 237 -19.70 13.75 10.71
C ILE A 237 -18.55 12.77 10.98
N THR A 238 -17.98 12.23 9.92
CA THR A 238 -16.75 11.44 9.93
C THR A 238 -15.78 11.99 8.90
N ASN A 239 -14.56 12.28 9.33
CA ASN A 239 -13.49 12.77 8.46
C ASN A 239 -12.58 11.61 8.03
N VAL A 240 -12.16 11.62 6.77
CA VAL A 240 -11.30 10.60 6.20
C VAL A 240 -10.20 11.31 5.42
N ASN A 241 -8.95 11.19 5.86
CA ASN A 241 -7.80 11.78 5.18
C ASN A 241 -6.87 10.67 4.75
N VAL A 242 -6.52 10.62 3.47
CA VAL A 242 -5.63 9.62 2.89
C VAL A 242 -4.54 10.33 2.10
N GLU A 243 -3.30 10.18 2.51
CA GLU A 243 -2.11 10.70 1.83
C GLU A 243 -1.22 9.55 1.38
N THR A 244 -1.00 9.43 0.07
CA THR A 244 -0.26 8.27 -0.47
C THR A 244 0.68 8.57 -1.62
N GLY A 245 1.80 7.83 -1.70
CA GLY A 245 2.72 7.91 -2.84
C GLY A 245 2.17 7.21 -4.09
N VAL A 246 2.17 5.88 -4.07
CA VAL A 246 1.71 4.99 -5.15
C VAL A 246 0.84 3.89 -4.58
N SER A 247 -0.49 4.01 -4.65
CA SER A 247 -1.37 3.11 -3.89
C SER A 247 -2.69 2.78 -4.59
N GLN A 248 -3.33 1.70 -4.14
CA GLN A 248 -4.74 1.41 -4.44
C GLN A 248 -5.57 1.64 -3.18
N ILE A 249 -6.48 2.59 -3.25
CA ILE A 249 -7.29 3.03 -2.11
C ILE A 249 -8.75 2.76 -2.42
N HIS A 250 -9.39 1.99 -1.56
CA HIS A 250 -10.80 1.65 -1.63
C HIS A 250 -11.46 2.05 -0.31
N ILE A 251 -12.46 2.94 -0.38
CA ILE A 251 -13.24 3.38 0.77
C ILE A 251 -14.72 3.06 0.51
N SER A 252 -15.34 2.30 1.41
CA SER A 252 -16.77 2.00 1.35
C SER A 252 -17.52 2.75 2.46
N ILE A 253 -18.58 3.47 2.10
CA ILE A 253 -19.44 4.21 3.04
C ILE A 253 -20.91 3.78 2.91
N PRO A 254 -21.78 3.99 3.92
CA PRO A 254 -23.18 3.60 3.84
C PRO A 254 -23.96 4.39 2.76
N ALA A 255 -24.81 3.73 2.00
CA ALA A 255 -25.57 4.33 0.89
C ALA A 255 -26.56 5.43 1.31
N ASN A 256 -26.97 5.49 2.57
CA ASN A 256 -27.85 6.55 3.09
C ASN A 256 -27.08 7.79 3.57
N ALA A 257 -25.77 7.68 3.79
CA ALA A 257 -24.95 8.81 4.21
C ALA A 257 -24.67 9.75 3.04
N ALA A 258 -24.44 11.01 3.38
CA ALA A 258 -23.91 11.99 2.45
C ALA A 258 -22.38 11.95 2.44
N CYS A 259 -21.77 12.32 1.32
CA CYS A 259 -20.33 12.38 1.22
C CYS A 259 -19.86 13.52 0.32
N LYS A 260 -18.79 14.20 0.75
CA LYS A 260 -18.00 15.15 -0.04
C LYS A 260 -16.58 14.60 -0.16
N ILE A 261 -16.06 14.54 -1.38
CA ILE A 261 -14.71 14.08 -1.70
C ILE A 261 -13.93 15.25 -2.31
N ASN A 262 -12.77 15.52 -1.73
CA ASN A 262 -11.76 16.43 -2.25
C ASN A 262 -10.56 15.59 -2.68
N THR A 263 -10.11 15.77 -3.93
CA THR A 263 -8.96 15.03 -4.46
C THR A 263 -7.89 16.02 -4.90
N ASP A 264 -6.68 15.86 -4.38
CA ASP A 264 -5.48 16.53 -4.87
C ASP A 264 -4.51 15.47 -5.38
N SER A 265 -4.42 15.33 -6.70
CA SER A 265 -3.63 14.26 -7.30
C SER A 265 -3.03 14.68 -8.63
N GLY A 266 -1.76 14.35 -8.86
CA GLY A 266 -1.06 14.72 -10.08
C GLY A 266 -1.54 13.95 -11.32
N LEU A 267 -1.42 12.61 -11.30
CA LEU A 267 -1.68 11.72 -12.45
C LEU A 267 -2.72 10.62 -12.14
N SER A 268 -3.58 10.84 -11.16
CA SER A 268 -4.51 9.80 -10.69
C SER A 268 -5.83 9.81 -11.47
N SER A 269 -6.39 8.63 -11.72
CA SER A 269 -7.73 8.47 -12.30
C SER A 269 -8.75 8.27 -11.17
N SER A 270 -9.74 9.16 -11.10
CA SER A 270 -10.85 9.04 -10.14
C SER A 270 -12.18 9.11 -10.89
N ASP A 271 -12.98 8.05 -10.78
CA ASP A 271 -14.37 8.02 -11.24
C ASP A 271 -15.25 7.63 -10.04
N PHE A 272 -15.87 8.64 -9.41
CA PHE A 272 -16.70 8.45 -8.23
C PHE A 272 -18.16 8.29 -8.64
N LYS A 273 -18.59 7.04 -8.79
CA LYS A 273 -19.97 6.73 -9.19
C LYS A 273 -20.97 7.18 -8.13
N GLY A 274 -22.03 7.86 -8.57
CA GLY A 274 -23.08 8.37 -7.68
C GLY A 274 -22.72 9.68 -6.97
N PHE A 275 -21.69 10.38 -7.46
CA PHE A 275 -21.30 11.71 -7.02
C PHE A 275 -21.40 12.71 -8.16
N ASP A 276 -21.87 13.92 -7.84
CA ASP A 276 -21.90 15.05 -8.75
C ASP A 276 -20.62 15.87 -8.56
N LYS A 277 -19.91 16.10 -9.67
CA LYS A 277 -18.72 16.97 -9.67
C LYS A 277 -19.13 18.43 -9.57
N GLN A 278 -18.52 19.14 -8.62
CA GLN A 278 -18.77 20.54 -8.33
C GLN A 278 -17.79 21.45 -9.08
N GLY A 279 -18.13 22.75 -9.15
CA GLY A 279 -17.29 23.75 -9.81
C GLY A 279 -15.93 24.00 -9.12
N ASP A 280 -15.82 23.70 -7.82
CA ASP A 280 -14.57 23.75 -7.05
C ASP A 280 -13.69 22.50 -7.22
N GLY A 281 -14.12 21.54 -8.05
CA GLY A 281 -13.42 20.27 -8.28
C GLY A 281 -13.75 19.17 -7.28
N SER A 282 -14.53 19.44 -6.23
CA SER A 282 -14.99 18.41 -5.29
C SER A 282 -16.11 17.55 -5.89
N TYR A 283 -16.35 16.38 -5.29
CA TYR A 283 -17.43 15.47 -5.66
C TYR A 283 -18.38 15.32 -4.48
N ILE A 284 -19.68 15.43 -4.71
CA ILE A 284 -20.67 15.46 -3.63
C ILE A 284 -21.84 14.52 -3.97
N THR A 285 -22.36 13.80 -2.98
CA THR A 285 -23.59 13.01 -3.17
C THR A 285 -24.84 13.90 -3.23
N PRO A 286 -25.89 13.54 -3.99
CA PRO A 286 -27.09 14.38 -4.14
C PRO A 286 -27.81 14.73 -2.82
N ASN A 287 -27.67 13.90 -1.79
CA ASN A 287 -28.30 14.06 -0.47
C ASN A 287 -27.47 14.91 0.52
N PHE A 288 -26.38 15.57 0.10
CA PHE A 288 -25.43 16.19 1.02
C PHE A 288 -25.98 17.30 1.93
N SER A 289 -26.97 18.06 1.45
CA SER A 289 -27.63 19.11 2.23
C SER A 289 -28.62 18.56 3.27
N THR A 290 -29.25 17.41 3.01
CA THR A 290 -30.37 16.88 3.80
C THR A 290 -30.00 15.71 4.69
N ALA A 291 -28.91 14.99 4.41
CA ALA A 291 -28.50 13.83 5.19
C ALA A 291 -27.99 14.24 6.59
N LYS A 292 -28.35 13.42 7.59
CA LYS A 292 -27.92 13.59 8.99
C LYS A 292 -26.46 13.19 9.20
N GLN A 293 -25.99 12.17 8.49
CA GLN A 293 -24.62 11.68 8.54
C GLN A 293 -23.86 12.09 7.29
N LYS A 294 -22.65 12.61 7.48
CA LYS A 294 -21.81 13.15 6.43
C LYS A 294 -20.38 12.62 6.54
N PHE A 295 -19.83 12.20 5.41
CA PHE A 295 -18.41 11.89 5.26
C PHE A 295 -17.71 13.01 4.52
N ILE A 296 -16.61 13.48 5.09
CA ILE A 296 -15.71 14.42 4.42
C ILE A 296 -14.42 13.68 4.13
N ILE A 297 -14.17 13.38 2.85
CA ILE A 297 -13.04 12.57 2.39
C ILE A 297 -12.05 13.47 1.66
N LYS A 298 -10.80 13.47 2.10
CA LYS A 298 -9.68 14.14 1.45
C LYS A 298 -8.69 13.08 0.98
N LEU A 299 -8.42 13.08 -0.32
CA LEU A 299 -7.57 12.10 -0.98
C LEU A 299 -6.40 12.84 -1.65
N GLU A 300 -5.20 12.57 -1.16
CA GLU A 300 -3.97 13.09 -1.74
C GLU A 300 -3.09 11.94 -2.23
N GLY A 301 -2.58 12.06 -3.46
CA GLY A 301 -1.55 11.14 -3.89
C GLY A 301 -0.92 11.38 -5.24
N GLY A 302 0.27 10.79 -5.42
CA GLY A 302 1.06 10.93 -6.63
C GLY A 302 0.49 10.11 -7.79
N LEU A 303 0.64 8.79 -7.70
CA LEU A 303 0.16 7.80 -8.69
C LEU A 303 -0.73 6.78 -7.97
N SER A 304 -1.96 7.17 -7.65
CA SER A 304 -2.88 6.34 -6.90
C SER A 304 -4.17 6.09 -7.67
N LYS A 305 -4.79 4.94 -7.43
CA LYS A 305 -6.17 4.70 -7.84
C LYS A 305 -7.05 4.86 -6.62
N PHE A 306 -7.93 5.85 -6.67
CA PHE A 306 -8.93 6.09 -5.65
C PHE A 306 -10.28 5.55 -6.10
N ASP A 307 -10.88 4.71 -5.26
CA ASP A 307 -12.25 4.23 -5.43
C ASP A 307 -13.04 4.49 -4.14
N VAL A 308 -14.22 5.06 -4.31
CA VAL A 308 -15.14 5.34 -3.21
C VAL A 308 -16.52 4.83 -3.62
N ASP A 309 -17.01 3.81 -2.91
CA ASP A 309 -18.30 3.21 -3.17
C ASP A 309 -19.27 3.38 -2.00
N ARG A 310 -20.53 3.09 -2.30
CA ARG A 310 -21.67 3.24 -1.40
C ARG A 310 -22.38 1.90 -1.31
N TYR A 311 -22.45 1.31 -0.11
CA TYR A 311 -23.02 -0.03 0.13
C TYR A 311 -24.36 -0.03 0.86
#